data_AF-A0A1V5ZTP3-F1
#
_entry.id   AF-A0A1V5ZTP3-F1
#
_cell.length_a   1.000
_cell.length_b   1.000
_cell.length_c   1.000
_cell.angle_alpha   90.00
_cell.angle_beta   90.00
_cell.angle_gamma   90.00
#
_symmetry.space_group_name_H-M   'P 1'
#
loop_
_entity.id
_entity.type
_entity.pdbx_description
1 polymer ?
#
loop_
_entity_poly.entity_id
_entity_poly.type
_entity_poly.pdbx_seq_one_letter_code
_entity_poly.pdbx_strand_id
1 'polypeptide(L)' 'MCCMWSTNIPPDIIEGTEPFEAIEAAFGIVIDDEEALELYDMTLQEAAQRISDLQRQQNIER' A
#
# COMPACT_ATOMS: atom_id res chain seq x y z
N MET A 1 -4.46 -7.88 9.57
CA MET A 1 -5.35 -6.85 8.97
C MET A 1 -4.94 -5.47 9.47
N CYS A 2 -4.27 -4.71 8.62
CA CYS A 2 -4.09 -3.27 8.79
C CYS A 2 -5.45 -2.57 8.87
N CYS A 3 -5.72 -1.82 9.94
CA CYS A 3 -6.97 -1.09 10.16
C CYS A 3 -7.10 0.19 9.29
N MET A 4 -6.56 0.18 8.06
CA MET A 4 -6.62 1.36 7.18
C MET A 4 -7.98 1.53 6.51
N TRP A 5 -8.77 0.45 6.42
CA TRP A 5 -10.14 0.47 5.94
C TRP A 5 -11.12 0.05 7.04
N SER A 6 -12.33 0.56 6.95
CA SER A 6 -13.44 0.14 7.79
C SER A 6 -13.77 -1.32 7.49
N THR A 7 -13.68 -2.19 8.49
CA THR A 7 -14.08 -3.61 8.35
C THR A 7 -15.58 -3.79 8.10
N ASN A 8 -16.38 -2.73 8.30
CA ASN A 8 -17.82 -2.76 8.11
C ASN A 8 -18.24 -2.37 6.68
N ILE A 9 -17.39 -1.63 5.96
CA ILE A 9 -17.63 -1.19 4.58
C ILE A 9 -16.28 -1.25 3.86
N PRO A 10 -15.75 -2.46 3.59
CA PRO A 10 -14.57 -2.59 2.77
C PRO A 10 -14.89 -2.07 1.35
N PRO A 11 -14.00 -1.32 0.72
CA PRO A 11 -14.22 -0.87 -0.64
C PRO A 11 -14.17 -2.06 -1.62
N ASP A 12 -14.97 -1.99 -2.69
CA ASP A 12 -14.98 -3.04 -3.73
C ASP A 12 -13.68 -3.07 -4.54
N ILE A 13 -12.98 -1.93 -4.64
CA ILE A 13 -11.66 -1.78 -5.24
C ILE A 13 -10.76 -1.08 -4.23
N ILE A 14 -9.63 -1.69 -3.93
CA ILE A 14 -8.66 -1.20 -2.95
C ILE A 14 -7.58 -0.33 -3.59
N GLU A 15 -7.20 -0.59 -4.85
CA GLU A 15 -6.28 0.23 -5.64
C GLU A 15 -6.84 1.65 -5.83
N GLY A 16 -5.97 2.66 -5.84
CA GLY A 16 -6.36 4.05 -6.01
C GLY A 16 -7.28 4.61 -4.91
N THR A 17 -7.37 3.93 -3.76
CA THR A 17 -8.11 4.46 -2.62
C THR A 17 -7.28 5.52 -1.87
N GLU A 18 -7.96 6.47 -1.25
CA GLU A 18 -7.33 7.58 -0.51
C GLU A 18 -6.21 7.14 0.46
N PRO A 19 -6.31 6.00 1.20
CA PRO A 19 -5.20 5.51 2.02
C PRO A 19 -3.96 5.12 1.23
N PHE A 20 -4.10 4.49 0.06
CA PHE A 20 -2.95 4.15 -0.78
C PHE A 20 -2.36 5.39 -1.46
N GLU A 21 -3.18 6.29 -2.00
CA GLU A 21 -2.70 7.55 -2.57
C GLU A 21 -1.89 8.37 -1.53
N ALA A 22 -2.34 8.36 -0.27
CA ALA A 22 -1.62 9.01 0.82
C ALA A 22 -0.27 8.33 1.12
N ILE A 23 -0.18 7.01 1.00
CA ILE A 23 1.07 6.27 1.16
C ILE A 23 2.02 6.55 -0.01
N GLU A 24 1.53 6.47 -1.25
CA GLU A 24 2.29 6.81 -2.45
C GLU A 24 2.91 8.21 -2.35
N ALA A 25 2.10 9.20 -1.95
CA ALA A 25 2.56 10.57 -1.75
C ALA A 25 3.56 10.71 -0.60
N ALA A 26 3.33 10.02 0.53
CA ALA A 26 4.20 10.11 1.71
C ALA A 26 5.58 9.47 1.50
N PHE A 27 5.63 8.34 0.78
CA PHE A 27 6.86 7.58 0.57
C PHE A 27 7.46 7.77 -0.83
N GLY A 28 6.77 8.48 -1.73
CA GLY A 28 7.21 8.72 -3.09
C GLY A 28 7.27 7.47 -3.95
N ILE A 29 6.37 6.51 -3.68
CA ILE A 29 6.27 5.22 -4.37
C ILE A 29 5.01 5.17 -5.23
N VAL A 30 4.96 4.23 -6.16
CA VAL A 30 3.75 3.83 -6.90
C VAL A 30 3.35 2.44 -6.42
N ILE A 31 2.07 2.22 -6.19
CA ILE A 31 1.49 0.93 -5.76
C ILE A 31 0.50 0.50 -6.84
N ASP A 32 0.77 -0.61 -7.51
CA ASP A 32 -0.17 -1.16 -8.49
C ASP A 32 -1.28 -2.02 -7.86
N ASP A 33 -2.21 -2.53 -8.67
CA ASP A 33 -3.35 -3.32 -8.22
C ASP A 33 -2.92 -4.59 -7.45
N GLU A 34 -1.83 -5.23 -7.88
CA GLU A 34 -1.31 -6.46 -7.26
C GLU A 34 -0.69 -6.13 -5.90
N GLU A 35 0.12 -5.08 -5.83
CA GLU A 35 0.73 -4.62 -4.59
C GLU A 35 -0.29 -4.04 -3.61
N ALA A 36 -1.33 -3.37 -4.08
CA ALA A 36 -2.44 -2.92 -3.25
C ALA A 36 -3.14 -4.11 -2.59
N LEU A 37 -3.36 -5.20 -3.34
CA LEU A 37 -3.95 -6.43 -2.82
C LEU A 37 -3.06 -7.13 -1.79
N GLU A 38 -1.77 -7.23 -2.08
CA GLU A 38 -0.79 -7.76 -1.13
C GLU A 38 -0.75 -6.94 0.17
N LEU A 39 -0.64 -5.62 0.06
CA LEU A 39 -0.55 -4.70 1.20
C LEU A 39 -1.82 -4.71 2.05
N TYR A 40 -2.99 -4.91 1.43
CA TYR A 40 -4.26 -5.00 2.14
C TYR A 40 -4.33 -6.22 3.08
N ASP A 41 -3.80 -7.36 2.65
CA ASP A 41 -3.82 -8.61 3.44
C ASP A 41 -2.74 -8.65 4.53
N MET A 42 -1.68 -7.87 4.38
CA MET A 42 -0.54 -7.80 5.30
C MET A 42 -0.90 -7.23 6.70
N THR A 43 -0.07 -7.60 7.68
CA THR A 43 -0.02 -6.88 8.96
C THR A 43 0.71 -5.54 8.81
N LEU A 44 0.57 -4.64 9.78
CA LEU A 44 1.22 -3.33 9.75
C LEU A 44 2.75 -3.41 9.63
N GLN A 45 3.36 -4.42 10.27
CA GLN A 45 4.81 -4.63 10.20
C GLN A 45 5.25 -5.13 8.83
N GLU A 46 4.51 -6.08 8.24
CA GLU A 46 4.79 -6.58 6.89
C GLU A 46 4.58 -5.48 5.84
N ALA A 47 3.49 -4.73 5.93
CA ALA A 47 3.20 -3.61 5.04
C ALA A 47 4.28 -2.52 5.13
N ALA A 48 4.73 -2.16 6.33
CA ALA A 48 5.82 -1.20 6.52
C ALA A 48 7.14 -1.67 5.88
N GLN A 49 7.45 -2.97 6.00
CA GLN A 49 8.61 -3.56 5.37
C GLN A 49 8.48 -3.54 3.84
N ARG A 50 7.32 -3.95 3.30
CA ARG A 50 7.04 -3.97 1.86
C ARG A 50 7.12 -2.58 1.24
N ILE A 51 6.55 -1.55 1.88
CA ILE A 51 6.64 -0.14 1.44
C ILE A 51 8.11 0.32 1.40
N SER A 52 8.91 -0.05 2.40
CA SER A 52 10.34 0.29 2.44
C SER A 52 11.11 -0.39 1.30
N ASP A 53 10.74 -1.61 0.93
CA ASP A 53 11.36 -2.35 -0.16
C ASP A 53 10.95 -1.79 -1.53
N LEU A 54 9.66 -1.45 -1.72
CA LEU A 54 9.16 -0.76 -2.92
C LEU A 54 9.89 0.57 -3.15
N GLN A 55 10.06 1.36 -2.09
CA GLN A 55 10.80 2.63 -2.16
C GLN A 55 12.26 2.42 -2.60
N ARG A 56 12.91 1.34 -2.16
CA ARG A 56 14.28 1.01 -2.60
C ARG A 56 14.32 0.55 -4.05
N GLN A 57 13.39 -0.33 -4.46
CA GLN A 57 13.31 -0.86 -5.82
C GLN A 57 13.10 0.28 -6.83
N GLN A 58 12.11 1.13 -6.59
CA GLN A 58 11.78 2.24 -7.50
C GLN A 58 12.83 3.35 -7.52
N ASN A 59 13.64 3.50 -6.46
CA ASN A 59 14.78 4.42 -6.47
C ASN A 59 16.02 3.87 -7.18
N ILE A 60 16.16 2.55 -7.33
CA ILE A 60 17.25 1.92 -8.10
C ILE A 60 16.95 1.96 -9.60
N GLU A 61 15.67 1.94 -9.98
CA GLU A 61 15.20 1.96 -11.37
C GLU A 61 15.02 3.37 -11.97
N ARG A 62 15.23 4.43 -11.17
CA ARG A 62 15.17 5.85 -11.57
C ARG A 62 16.55 6.45 -11.81
#